data_AF-A0A167B203-F1
#
_entry.id   AF-A0A167B203-F1
#
_cell.length_a   1.000
_cell.length_b   1.000
_cell.length_c   1.000
_cell.angle_alpha   90.00
_cell.angle_beta   90.00
_cell.angle_gamma   90.00
#
_symmetry.space_group_name_H-M   'P 1'
#
loop_
_entity.id
_entity.type
_entity.pdbx_description
1 polymer ?
#
loop_
_entity_poly.entity_id
_entity_poly.type
_entity_poly.pdbx_seq_one_letter_code
_entity_poly.pdbx_strand_id
1 'polypeptide(L)'
;MQYCVNLLHDGFLPAAMSFFLWSLPGALAMFGLALGVSSIGESLPGPVYALLSGLNAATVGIIVLAAVQLSEKAITNKMTRLLVFGGAAAGLLYNALWYFPLLMAAGGIAALVHDFAWLQRSFRAAVGVITRSSSSSRAREEDEEGEEEEEQDSRERAHVEMDSVTAQGARRHDFTANHDVVSDEMTATRELPLRAQEDSDEHVRVIPASHQLNMSWRVGLSIIVLFLVTFVVVIVLRGTDTLARESLAFRFFANMYLAGTIIFGGGPVVIPLLREYVVAENWVLPRDFLIGLAIQQSFPGPNFNFAVYLGALVARNNGFHPVLGAILGFVGIFAPGLVMVHGTMGVWGAVRGSPGVKSFLKGLNAVAVGLIYTAVYRIWQIGYIAQGFQQGTSLAVEPWWVVVTATSYVGGYWFGMNPPTAILLGCVMGLIWYGIVSN
;
A
#
# COMPACT_ATOMS: atom_id res chain seq x y z
N MET A 1 -1.34 -11.97 4.99
CA MET A 1 -1.50 -12.67 3.70
C MET A 1 -1.93 -14.13 3.91
N GLN A 2 -1.16 -14.95 4.63
CA GLN A 2 -1.44 -16.38 4.87
C GLN A 2 -2.90 -16.68 5.26
N TYR A 3 -3.44 -15.97 6.26
CA TYR A 3 -4.83 -16.07 6.68
C TYR A 3 -5.83 -15.98 5.52
N CYS A 4 -5.64 -15.02 4.61
CA CYS A 4 -6.53 -14.81 3.47
C CYS A 4 -6.38 -15.90 2.41
N VAL A 5 -5.17 -16.46 2.24
CA VAL A 5 -4.91 -17.57 1.30
C VAL A 5 -5.62 -18.81 1.82
N ASN A 6 -5.34 -19.22 3.06
CA ASN A 6 -5.98 -20.38 3.68
C ASN A 6 -7.51 -20.21 3.77
N LEU A 7 -8.02 -18.99 3.99
CA LEU A 7 -9.46 -18.73 4.00
C LEU A 7 -10.11 -18.94 2.62
N LEU A 8 -9.39 -18.61 1.53
CA LEU A 8 -9.86 -18.82 0.15
C LEU A 8 -9.69 -20.27 -0.35
N HIS A 9 -8.76 -21.04 0.20
CA HIS A 9 -8.44 -22.39 -0.27
C HIS A 9 -8.99 -23.50 0.63
N ASP A 10 -8.95 -23.33 1.95
CA ASP A 10 -9.20 -24.37 2.95
C ASP A 10 -10.29 -23.98 3.97
N GLY A 11 -10.79 -22.74 3.90
CA GLY A 11 -11.87 -22.21 4.74
C GLY A 11 -11.42 -21.65 6.09
N PHE A 12 -12.39 -21.41 6.98
CA PHE A 12 -12.17 -20.65 8.22
C PHE A 12 -11.21 -21.31 9.21
N LEU A 13 -11.36 -22.62 9.48
CA LEU A 13 -10.59 -23.28 10.53
C LEU A 13 -9.08 -23.32 10.20
N PRO A 14 -8.63 -23.71 9.00
CA PRO A 14 -7.21 -23.64 8.63
C PRO A 14 -6.68 -22.20 8.55
N ALA A 15 -7.52 -21.23 8.17
CA ALA A 15 -7.16 -19.81 8.25
C ALA A 15 -6.87 -19.40 9.70
N ALA A 16 -7.80 -19.63 10.62
CA ALA A 16 -7.64 -19.34 12.05
C ALA A 16 -6.39 -20.03 12.64
N MET A 17 -6.21 -21.33 12.37
CA MET A 17 -5.03 -22.07 12.81
C MET A 17 -3.73 -21.47 12.27
N SER A 18 -3.67 -21.08 10.99
CA SER A 18 -2.48 -20.44 10.42
C SER A 18 -2.17 -19.08 11.06
N PHE A 19 -3.19 -18.29 11.41
CA PHE A 19 -3.01 -17.03 12.12
C PHE A 19 -2.47 -17.25 13.54
N PHE A 20 -3.04 -18.19 14.30
CA PHE A 20 -2.55 -18.50 15.64
C PHE A 20 -1.14 -19.10 15.62
N LEU A 21 -0.84 -20.02 14.70
CA LEU A 21 0.50 -20.61 14.56
C LEU A 21 1.58 -19.56 14.25
N TRP A 22 1.25 -18.58 13.41
CA TRP A 22 2.16 -17.49 13.05
C TRP A 22 2.25 -16.38 14.12
N SER A 23 1.14 -16.10 14.82
CA SER A 23 1.04 -14.97 15.75
C SER A 23 1.41 -15.31 17.20
N LEU A 24 1.02 -16.49 17.70
CA LEU A 24 1.20 -16.87 19.11
C LEU A 24 2.67 -16.95 19.56
N PRO A 25 3.64 -17.46 18.79
CA PRO A 25 5.04 -17.52 19.26
C PRO A 25 5.59 -16.13 19.57
N GLY A 26 5.36 -15.16 18.69
CA GLY A 26 5.71 -13.76 18.92
C GLY A 26 4.91 -13.12 20.06
N ALA A 27 3.63 -13.43 20.20
CA ALA A 27 2.79 -12.94 21.30
C ALA A 27 3.28 -13.44 22.68
N LEU A 28 3.64 -14.72 22.79
CA LEU A 28 4.18 -15.32 24.00
C LEU A 28 5.57 -14.76 24.35
N ALA A 29 6.43 -14.59 23.34
CA ALA A 29 7.73 -13.95 23.53
C ALA A 29 7.59 -12.49 24.00
N MET A 30 6.66 -11.73 23.42
CA MET A 30 6.36 -10.35 23.84
C MET A 30 5.70 -10.28 25.22
N PHE A 31 4.90 -11.27 25.61
CA PHE A 31 4.39 -11.40 26.97
C PHE A 31 5.53 -11.66 27.98
N GLY A 32 6.44 -12.58 27.67
CA GLY A 32 7.63 -12.83 28.48
C GLY A 32 8.53 -11.60 28.60
N LEU A 33 8.71 -10.86 27.50
CA LEU A 33 9.44 -9.59 27.49
C LEU A 33 8.80 -8.54 28.41
N ALA A 34 7.46 -8.43 28.44
CA ALA A 34 6.78 -7.49 29.33
C ALA A 34 7.01 -7.82 30.81
N LEU A 35 6.96 -9.11 31.17
CA LEU A 35 7.29 -9.55 32.53
C LEU A 35 8.74 -9.22 32.87
N GLY A 36 9.69 -9.47 31.96
CA GLY A 36 11.10 -9.11 32.10
C GLY A 36 11.32 -7.61 32.29
N VAL A 37 10.81 -6.77 31.38
CA VAL A 37 10.96 -5.30 31.47
C VAL A 37 10.30 -4.75 32.74
N SER A 38 9.15 -5.28 33.18
CA SER A 38 8.50 -4.90 34.44
C SER A 38 9.31 -5.26 35.71
N SER A 39 10.42 -5.99 35.58
CA SER A 39 11.33 -6.34 36.68
C SER A 39 12.68 -5.59 36.63
N ILE A 40 12.92 -4.78 35.59
CA ILE A 40 14.13 -3.99 35.43
C ILE A 40 13.96 -2.64 36.16
N GLY A 41 14.98 -2.24 36.94
CA GLY A 41 15.02 -0.98 37.68
C GLY A 41 15.00 0.27 36.79
N GLU A 42 15.05 1.48 37.37
CA GLU A 42 14.75 2.75 36.68
C GLU A 42 15.67 3.13 35.50
N SER A 43 16.88 2.57 35.42
CA SER A 43 17.82 2.78 34.31
C SER A 43 18.31 1.47 33.69
N LEU A 44 18.54 1.47 32.38
CA LEU A 44 19.26 0.39 31.71
C LEU A 44 20.79 0.62 31.77
N PRO A 45 21.61 -0.45 31.70
CA PRO A 45 23.04 -0.32 31.45
C PRO A 45 23.31 0.43 30.15
N GLY A 46 24.34 1.29 30.14
CA GLY A 46 24.78 2.07 28.96
C GLY A 46 24.88 1.28 27.65
N PRO A 47 25.50 0.08 27.62
CA PRO A 47 25.60 -0.75 26.42
C PRO A 47 24.24 -1.12 25.80
N VAL A 48 23.19 -1.28 26.62
CA VAL A 48 21.85 -1.68 26.15
C VAL A 48 21.20 -0.55 25.38
N TYR A 49 21.34 0.72 25.82
CA TYR A 49 20.83 1.88 25.07
C TYR A 49 21.44 1.99 23.67
N ALA A 50 22.76 1.77 23.56
CA ALA A 50 23.46 1.81 22.29
C ALA A 50 23.10 0.63 21.38
N LEU A 51 22.95 -0.58 21.95
CA LEU A 51 22.47 -1.76 21.23
C LEU A 51 21.07 -1.54 20.65
N LEU A 52 20.11 -1.06 21.47
CA LEU A 52 18.74 -0.78 21.03
C LEU A 52 18.67 0.34 19.99
N SER A 53 19.55 1.34 20.08
CA SER A 53 19.66 2.41 19.08
C SER A 53 20.20 1.90 17.74
N GLY A 54 21.22 1.03 17.77
CA GLY A 54 21.75 0.35 16.58
C GLY A 54 20.72 -0.59 15.92
N LEU A 55 19.96 -1.31 16.73
CA LEU A 55 18.82 -2.14 16.31
C LEU A 55 17.75 -1.29 15.59
N ASN A 56 17.34 -0.17 16.20
CA ASN A 56 16.37 0.75 15.61
C ASN A 56 16.87 1.35 14.29
N ALA A 57 18.12 1.80 14.24
CA ALA A 57 18.74 2.34 13.02
C ALA A 57 18.73 1.30 11.88
N ALA A 58 19.18 0.08 12.14
CA ALA A 58 19.16 -0.99 11.15
C ALA A 58 17.74 -1.33 10.68
N THR A 59 16.78 -1.38 11.62
CA THR A 59 15.36 -1.58 11.33
C THR A 59 14.82 -0.50 10.38
N VAL A 60 15.13 0.77 10.60
CA VAL A 60 14.69 1.85 9.69
C VAL A 60 15.27 1.64 8.28
N GLY A 61 16.52 1.19 8.16
CA GLY A 61 17.14 0.89 6.86
C GLY A 61 16.42 -0.24 6.10
N ILE A 62 15.97 -1.28 6.82
CA ILE A 62 15.18 -2.39 6.28
C ILE A 62 13.77 -1.92 5.88
N ILE A 63 13.13 -1.03 6.65
CA ILE A 63 11.82 -0.47 6.30
C ILE A 63 11.93 0.44 5.07
N VAL A 64 13.02 1.22 4.94
CA VAL A 64 13.32 2.00 3.72
C VAL A 64 13.48 1.09 2.51
N LEU A 65 14.21 -0.02 2.64
CA LEU A 65 14.36 -1.02 1.59
C LEU A 65 13.00 -1.58 1.13
N ALA A 66 12.16 -1.99 2.08
CA ALA A 66 10.82 -2.48 1.78
C ALA A 66 9.92 -1.41 1.13
N ALA A 67 10.04 -0.15 1.55
CA ALA A 67 9.32 0.99 0.96
C ALA A 67 9.73 1.24 -0.49
N VAL A 68 11.03 1.18 -0.80
CA VAL A 68 11.57 1.32 -2.17
C VAL A 68 11.09 0.16 -3.05
N GLN A 69 11.26 -1.09 -2.62
CA GLN A 69 10.83 -2.27 -3.37
C GLN A 69 9.30 -2.31 -3.61
N LEU A 70 8.51 -1.79 -2.69
CA LEU A 70 7.06 -1.69 -2.87
C LEU A 70 6.67 -0.51 -3.79
N SER A 71 7.41 0.59 -3.75
CA SER A 71 7.25 1.73 -4.69
C SER A 71 7.56 1.33 -6.12
N GLU A 72 8.64 0.58 -6.36
CA GLU A 72 8.97 0.05 -7.70
C GLU A 72 7.82 -0.81 -8.27
N LYS A 73 7.13 -1.57 -7.42
CA LYS A 73 5.99 -2.41 -7.81
C LYS A 73 4.67 -1.64 -7.95
N ALA A 74 4.49 -0.56 -7.19
CA ALA A 74 3.24 0.24 -7.19
C ALA A 74 3.25 1.39 -8.22
N ILE A 75 4.43 1.93 -8.56
CA ILE A 75 4.58 3.04 -9.50
C ILE A 75 4.60 2.51 -10.93
N THR A 76 3.41 2.27 -11.51
CA THR A 76 3.30 1.86 -12.92
C THR A 76 3.24 3.06 -13.88
N ASN A 77 2.56 4.14 -13.47
CA ASN A 77 2.23 5.30 -14.32
C ASN A 77 2.62 6.63 -13.64
N LYS A 78 2.61 7.74 -14.40
CA LYS A 78 2.79 9.11 -13.85
C LYS A 78 1.78 9.44 -12.74
N MET A 79 0.52 9.01 -12.88
CA MET A 79 -0.52 9.19 -11.85
C MET A 79 -0.16 8.48 -10.53
N THR A 80 0.20 7.19 -10.57
CA THR A 80 0.57 6.45 -9.36
C THR A 80 1.82 7.04 -8.70
N ARG A 81 2.78 7.57 -9.48
CA ARG A 81 3.94 8.31 -8.95
C ARG A 81 3.52 9.54 -8.15
N LEU A 82 2.57 10.32 -8.69
CA LEU A 82 2.01 11.48 -8.00
C LEU A 82 1.24 11.08 -6.73
N LEU A 83 0.51 9.96 -6.75
CA LEU A 83 -0.20 9.44 -5.57
C LEU A 83 0.76 8.92 -4.47
N VAL A 84 1.87 8.26 -4.83
CA VAL A 84 2.91 7.88 -3.84
C VAL A 84 3.51 9.13 -3.20
N PHE A 85 3.94 10.10 -4.03
CA PHE A 85 4.54 11.36 -3.53
C PHE A 85 3.55 12.17 -2.68
N GLY A 86 2.34 12.39 -3.18
CA GLY A 86 1.28 13.10 -2.47
C GLY A 86 0.90 12.41 -1.17
N GLY A 87 0.85 11.07 -1.17
CA GLY A 87 0.62 10.25 0.02
C GLY A 87 1.69 10.46 1.10
N ALA A 88 2.96 10.39 0.71
CA ALA A 88 4.09 10.64 1.59
C ALA A 88 4.10 12.08 2.12
N ALA A 89 4.03 13.08 1.24
CA ALA A 89 4.06 14.49 1.62
C ALA A 89 2.90 14.86 2.55
N ALA A 90 1.68 14.47 2.21
CA ALA A 90 0.50 14.75 3.02
C ALA A 90 0.57 14.07 4.40
N GLY A 91 1.02 12.82 4.47
CA GLY A 91 1.17 12.10 5.75
C GLY A 91 2.30 12.62 6.65
N LEU A 92 3.31 13.27 6.07
CA LEU A 92 4.36 13.99 6.80
C LEU A 92 3.85 15.32 7.36
N LEU A 93 3.04 16.06 6.58
CA LEU A 93 2.50 17.36 6.97
C LEU A 93 1.36 17.28 8.00
N TYR A 94 0.54 16.23 7.97
CA TYR A 94 -0.60 16.05 8.87
C TYR A 94 -0.45 14.83 9.77
N ASN A 95 -0.52 15.05 11.09
CA ASN A 95 -0.36 13.98 12.09
C ASN A 95 -1.68 13.27 12.45
N ALA A 96 -2.83 13.82 12.07
CA ALA A 96 -4.14 13.28 12.45
C ALA A 96 -4.43 11.91 11.81
N LEU A 97 -4.81 10.90 12.58
CA LEU A 97 -4.90 9.53 12.07
C LEU A 97 -6.09 9.25 11.16
N TRP A 98 -7.21 9.96 11.35
CA TRP A 98 -8.38 9.88 10.45
C TRP A 98 -8.06 10.38 9.03
N TYR A 99 -6.97 11.15 8.87
CA TYR A 99 -6.52 11.66 7.60
C TYR A 99 -6.03 10.54 6.67
N PHE A 100 -5.42 9.49 7.20
CA PHE A 100 -4.81 8.43 6.40
C PHE A 100 -5.84 7.56 5.62
N PRO A 101 -6.95 7.06 6.21
CA PRO A 101 -8.02 6.42 5.44
C PRO A 101 -8.62 7.34 4.39
N LEU A 102 -8.82 8.62 4.74
CA LEU A 102 -9.38 9.61 3.83
C LEU A 102 -8.46 9.83 2.62
N LEU A 103 -7.15 9.96 2.85
CA LEU A 103 -6.13 10.10 1.82
C LEU A 103 -6.07 8.86 0.91
N MET A 104 -6.14 7.66 1.49
CA MET A 104 -6.20 6.40 0.74
C MET A 104 -7.47 6.28 -0.12
N ALA A 105 -8.63 6.65 0.43
CA ALA A 105 -9.88 6.69 -0.31
C ALA A 105 -9.86 7.76 -1.42
N ALA A 106 -9.32 8.94 -1.15
CA ALA A 106 -9.13 10.01 -2.12
C ALA A 106 -8.19 9.59 -3.26
N GLY A 107 -7.11 8.86 -2.96
CA GLY A 107 -6.22 8.28 -3.99
C GLY A 107 -6.93 7.24 -4.86
N GLY A 108 -7.78 6.39 -4.28
CA GLY A 108 -8.61 5.47 -5.03
C GLY A 108 -9.66 6.16 -5.90
N ILE A 109 -10.31 7.21 -5.39
CA ILE A 109 -11.25 8.04 -6.17
C ILE A 109 -10.52 8.78 -7.30
N ALA A 110 -9.32 9.31 -7.05
CA ALA A 110 -8.51 9.97 -8.08
C ALA A 110 -8.14 9.00 -9.22
N ALA A 111 -7.80 7.74 -8.89
CA ALA A 111 -7.56 6.71 -9.91
C ALA A 111 -8.83 6.37 -10.71
N LEU A 112 -9.97 6.17 -10.04
CA LEU A 112 -11.27 5.98 -10.69
C LEU A 112 -11.59 7.11 -11.66
N VAL A 113 -11.50 8.36 -11.21
CA VAL A 113 -11.79 9.55 -12.03
C VAL A 113 -10.83 9.63 -13.21
N HIS A 114 -9.53 9.40 -13.01
CA HIS A 114 -8.55 9.41 -14.08
C HIS A 114 -8.85 8.36 -15.17
N ASP A 115 -9.06 7.10 -14.77
CA ASP A 115 -9.23 6.00 -15.72
C ASP A 115 -10.59 6.08 -16.45
N PHE A 116 -11.68 6.46 -15.76
CA PHE A 116 -12.99 6.65 -16.39
C PHE A 116 -13.11 7.95 -17.20
N ALA A 117 -12.44 9.04 -16.80
CA ALA A 117 -12.41 10.27 -17.61
C ALA A 117 -11.61 10.07 -18.91
N TRP A 118 -10.55 9.27 -18.88
CA TRP A 118 -9.86 8.84 -20.09
C TRP A 118 -10.79 8.00 -20.98
N LEU A 119 -11.50 7.02 -20.40
CA LEU A 119 -12.47 6.20 -21.14
C LEU A 119 -13.58 7.04 -21.80
N GLN A 120 -14.14 8.02 -21.08
CA GLN A 120 -15.16 8.93 -21.63
C GLN A 120 -14.62 9.87 -22.71
N ARG A 121 -13.36 10.32 -22.63
CA ARG A 121 -12.73 11.13 -23.68
C ARG A 121 -12.53 10.30 -24.95
N SER A 122 -12.04 9.07 -24.82
CA SER A 122 -11.87 8.13 -25.94
C SER A 122 -13.21 7.74 -26.58
N PHE A 123 -14.24 7.50 -25.77
CA PHE A 123 -15.59 7.22 -26.26
C PHE A 123 -16.22 8.41 -27.01
N ARG A 124 -16.08 9.65 -26.48
CA ARG A 124 -16.54 10.86 -27.20
C ARG A 124 -15.78 11.10 -28.51
N ALA A 125 -14.49 10.80 -28.56
CA ALA A 125 -13.70 10.87 -29.79
C ALA A 125 -14.18 9.83 -30.83
N ALA A 126 -14.43 8.58 -30.42
CA ALA A 126 -14.96 7.53 -31.29
C ALA A 126 -16.37 7.85 -31.82
N VAL A 127 -17.27 8.33 -30.95
CA VAL A 127 -18.61 8.80 -31.35
C VAL A 127 -18.51 9.96 -32.33
N GLY A 128 -17.58 10.91 -32.11
CA GLY A 128 -17.33 12.04 -33.00
C GLY A 128 -16.82 11.66 -34.40
N VAL A 129 -16.11 10.53 -34.54
CA VAL A 129 -15.72 9.98 -35.85
C VAL A 129 -16.91 9.32 -36.55
N ILE A 130 -17.74 8.57 -35.81
CA ILE A 130 -18.94 7.90 -36.37
C ILE A 130 -19.97 8.94 -36.83
N THR A 131 -20.21 10.01 -36.07
CA THR A 131 -21.14 11.08 -36.48
C THR A 131 -20.62 11.89 -37.67
N ARG A 132 -19.30 12.07 -37.81
CA ARG A 132 -18.70 12.69 -39.03
C ARG A 132 -18.80 11.80 -40.27
N SER A 133 -18.74 10.48 -40.11
CA SER A 133 -18.99 9.55 -41.21
C SER A 133 -20.43 9.66 -41.73
N SER A 134 -21.41 9.81 -40.82
CA SER A 134 -22.82 9.96 -41.19
C SER A 134 -23.15 11.32 -41.83
N SER A 135 -22.52 12.42 -41.41
CA SER A 135 -22.71 13.72 -42.09
C SER A 135 -22.11 13.76 -43.49
N SER A 136 -21.05 12.97 -43.75
CA SER A 136 -20.46 12.84 -45.09
C SER A 136 -21.30 11.99 -46.05
N SER A 137 -22.28 11.23 -45.55
CA SER A 137 -23.25 10.51 -46.38
C SER A 137 -24.41 11.41 -46.78
N ARG A 138 -24.98 12.15 -45.81
CA ARG A 138 -26.07 13.11 -46.07
C ARG A 138 -25.66 14.28 -46.97
N ALA A 139 -24.45 14.80 -46.81
CA ALA A 139 -23.92 15.84 -47.71
C ALA A 139 -23.57 15.32 -49.12
N ARG A 140 -23.74 14.03 -49.41
CA ARG A 140 -23.69 13.50 -50.79
C ARG A 140 -25.08 13.29 -51.38
N GLU A 141 -26.06 12.91 -50.55
CA GLU A 141 -27.47 12.85 -50.97
C GLU A 141 -28.02 14.26 -51.28
N GLU A 142 -27.64 15.29 -50.50
CA GLU A 142 -28.06 16.69 -50.75
C GLU A 142 -27.35 17.35 -51.96
N ASP A 143 -26.16 16.89 -52.36
CA ASP A 143 -25.49 17.34 -53.60
C ASP A 143 -26.05 16.60 -54.85
N GLU A 144 -26.42 15.31 -54.73
CA GLU A 144 -27.03 14.54 -55.84
C GLU A 144 -28.48 14.99 -56.14
N GLU A 145 -29.30 15.33 -55.14
CA GLU A 145 -30.64 15.90 -55.38
C GLU A 145 -30.59 17.34 -55.95
N GLY A 146 -29.50 18.08 -55.74
CA GLY A 146 -29.31 19.43 -56.29
C GLY A 146 -28.93 19.47 -57.77
N GLU A 147 -28.15 18.48 -58.25
CA GLU A 147 -27.77 18.41 -59.67
C GLU A 147 -28.91 17.89 -60.58
N GLU A 148 -29.87 17.12 -60.04
CA GLU A 148 -31.02 16.65 -60.82
C GLU A 148 -32.06 17.75 -61.14
N GLU A 149 -32.23 18.77 -60.28
CA GLU A 149 -33.16 19.89 -60.56
C GLU A 149 -32.58 20.90 -61.59
N GLU A 150 -31.26 21.16 -61.60
CA GLU A 150 -30.64 22.06 -62.61
C GLU A 150 -30.47 21.39 -64.00
N GLU A 151 -30.33 20.06 -64.09
CA GLU A 151 -30.35 19.34 -65.37
C GLU A 151 -31.74 19.32 -66.05
N GLN A 152 -32.83 19.61 -65.34
CA GLN A 152 -34.18 19.51 -65.90
C GLN A 152 -34.68 20.83 -66.53
N ASP A 153 -34.41 22.00 -65.94
CA ASP A 153 -34.77 23.32 -66.53
C ASP A 153 -33.84 23.72 -67.68
N SER A 154 -32.59 23.22 -67.69
CA SER A 154 -31.61 23.48 -68.76
C SER A 154 -31.83 22.64 -70.04
N ARG A 155 -32.52 21.50 -69.94
CA ARG A 155 -32.81 20.61 -71.10
C ARG A 155 -33.96 21.06 -72.00
N GLU A 156 -34.85 21.97 -71.57
CA GLU A 156 -35.94 22.47 -72.42
C GLU A 156 -35.54 23.64 -73.36
N ARG A 157 -34.36 24.27 -73.19
CA ARG A 157 -34.01 25.50 -73.92
C ARG A 157 -32.93 25.39 -75.00
N ALA A 158 -32.38 24.20 -75.25
CA ALA A 158 -31.22 24.02 -76.13
C ALA A 158 -31.48 23.13 -77.37
N HIS A 159 -32.74 22.95 -77.79
CA HIS A 159 -33.08 22.08 -78.93
C HIS A 159 -33.39 22.82 -80.26
N VAL A 160 -32.84 24.02 -80.45
CA VAL A 160 -32.71 24.68 -81.76
C VAL A 160 -31.37 25.42 -81.84
N GLU A 161 -30.34 24.80 -82.43
CA GLU A 161 -29.67 25.28 -83.65
C GLU A 161 -28.60 24.25 -84.07
N MET A 162 -28.04 24.39 -85.26
CA MET A 162 -27.54 23.28 -86.07
C MET A 162 -26.02 23.30 -86.25
N ASP A 163 -25.50 22.11 -86.52
CA ASP A 163 -24.41 21.83 -87.44
C ASP A 163 -22.92 21.99 -87.05
N SER A 164 -22.17 21.06 -87.65
CA SER A 164 -20.82 21.22 -88.20
C SER A 164 -19.55 20.98 -87.34
N VAL A 165 -18.87 19.89 -87.72
CA VAL A 165 -17.44 19.81 -88.15
C VAL A 165 -16.35 19.52 -87.10
N THR A 166 -16.00 18.22 -87.03
CA THR A 166 -14.72 17.59 -87.45
C THR A 166 -13.34 17.99 -86.87
N ALA A 167 -12.45 16.99 -86.84
CA ALA A 167 -10.97 17.03 -86.77
C ALA A 167 -10.35 17.15 -85.36
N GLN A 168 -9.72 16.09 -84.82
CA GLN A 168 -8.38 15.53 -85.15
C GLN A 168 -7.18 16.39 -84.70
N GLY A 169 -6.42 15.86 -83.73
CA GLY A 169 -4.97 15.68 -83.92
C GLY A 169 -3.97 16.42 -83.00
N ALA A 170 -2.85 15.73 -82.73
CA ALA A 170 -1.56 16.21 -82.19
C ALA A 170 -1.54 16.72 -80.70
N ARG A 171 -0.77 16.12 -79.77
CA ARG A 171 0.71 16.21 -79.54
C ARG A 171 1.15 17.67 -79.28
N ARG A 172 2.00 18.06 -78.29
CA ARG A 172 2.96 17.44 -77.32
C ARG A 172 3.30 18.54 -76.26
N HIS A 173 4.09 18.42 -75.19
CA HIS A 173 5.06 17.44 -74.64
C HIS A 173 5.14 17.59 -73.08
N ASP A 174 5.97 16.75 -72.43
CA ASP A 174 6.51 16.88 -71.04
C ASP A 174 5.53 16.73 -69.84
N PHE A 175 5.90 16.18 -68.68
CA PHE A 175 7.24 15.89 -68.14
C PHE A 175 7.38 14.49 -67.50
N THR A 176 8.62 14.00 -67.47
CA THR A 176 9.19 12.73 -66.94
C THR A 176 9.04 12.50 -65.42
N ALA A 177 9.27 11.32 -64.81
CA ALA A 177 9.57 9.94 -65.26
C ALA A 177 9.31 8.92 -64.12
N ASN A 178 9.74 7.67 -64.30
CA ASN A 178 9.22 6.45 -63.70
C ASN A 178 10.20 5.72 -62.74
N HIS A 179 9.69 4.75 -61.99
CA HIS A 179 10.35 3.50 -61.52
C HIS A 179 11.45 3.47 -60.42
N ASP A 180 11.12 2.73 -59.34
CA ASP A 180 11.79 1.56 -58.75
C ASP A 180 13.26 1.48 -58.25
N VAL A 181 13.36 0.95 -57.01
CA VAL A 181 14.19 -0.20 -56.51
C VAL A 181 15.65 -0.37 -56.97
N VAL A 182 16.60 -0.44 -56.00
CA VAL A 182 17.60 -1.54 -55.79
C VAL A 182 18.63 -1.21 -54.68
N SER A 183 18.81 -2.17 -53.76
CA SER A 183 19.94 -2.62 -52.89
C SER A 183 21.10 -1.74 -52.33
N ASP A 184 21.48 -2.13 -51.10
CA ASP A 184 22.81 -2.20 -50.44
C ASP A 184 23.76 -0.99 -50.33
N GLU A 185 24.06 -0.57 -49.08
CA GLU A 185 25.29 -1.00 -48.37
C GLU A 185 25.32 -0.60 -46.86
N MET A 186 25.97 -1.44 -46.04
CA MET A 186 26.55 -1.24 -44.68
C MET A 186 26.37 0.13 -43.97
N THR A 187 25.92 0.18 -42.70
CA THR A 187 26.81 -0.13 -41.54
C THR A 187 26.12 -0.31 -40.18
N ALA A 188 26.54 -1.37 -39.46
CA ALA A 188 26.72 -1.44 -37.99
C ALA A 188 25.56 -1.11 -37.01
N THR A 189 24.52 -1.94 -36.97
CA THR A 189 23.70 -2.10 -35.74
C THR A 189 24.46 -2.95 -34.71
N ARG A 190 24.69 -2.37 -33.53
CA ARG A 190 25.44 -3.00 -32.42
C ARG A 190 24.57 -3.98 -31.65
N GLU A 191 24.70 -5.28 -31.96
CA GLU A 191 24.04 -6.34 -31.19
C GLU A 191 24.56 -6.38 -29.75
N LEU A 192 23.63 -6.39 -28.79
CA LEU A 192 23.93 -6.64 -27.38
C LEU A 192 23.82 -8.16 -27.14
N PRO A 193 24.85 -8.82 -26.57
CA PRO A 193 24.81 -10.26 -26.39
C PRO A 193 23.73 -10.64 -25.37
N LEU A 194 22.76 -11.44 -25.84
CA LEU A 194 21.79 -12.12 -24.99
C LEU A 194 22.53 -12.95 -23.94
N ARG A 195 22.35 -12.59 -22.66
CA ARG A 195 22.82 -13.41 -21.55
C ARG A 195 22.03 -14.72 -21.53
N ALA A 196 22.72 -15.81 -21.21
CA ALA A 196 22.18 -17.16 -21.21
C ALA A 196 20.82 -17.23 -20.51
N GLN A 197 19.85 -17.77 -21.25
CA GLN A 197 18.54 -18.14 -20.73
C GLN A 197 18.74 -19.46 -19.99
N GLU A 198 18.79 -19.41 -18.66
CA GLU A 198 18.77 -20.61 -17.82
C GLU A 198 17.45 -21.36 -18.07
N ASP A 199 17.52 -22.70 -18.13
CA ASP A 199 16.34 -23.56 -18.24
C ASP A 199 15.41 -23.33 -17.05
N SER A 200 14.40 -22.51 -17.25
CA SER A 200 13.23 -22.47 -16.39
C SER A 200 12.28 -23.55 -16.87
N ASP A 201 12.34 -24.73 -16.22
CA ASP A 201 11.33 -25.78 -16.35
C ASP A 201 9.94 -25.13 -16.34
N GLU A 202 9.22 -25.26 -17.46
CA GLU A 202 7.90 -24.67 -17.64
C GLU A 202 6.88 -25.51 -16.84
N HIS A 203 6.95 -25.36 -15.51
CA HIS A 203 5.98 -25.93 -14.59
C HIS A 203 4.61 -25.36 -14.93
N VAL A 204 3.87 -26.12 -15.74
CA VAL A 204 2.46 -25.90 -16.08
C VAL A 204 1.75 -25.56 -14.78
N ARG A 205 1.33 -24.29 -14.65
CA ARG A 205 0.81 -23.75 -13.40
C ARG A 205 -0.58 -24.31 -13.17
N VAL A 206 -0.65 -25.53 -12.64
CA VAL A 206 -1.89 -26.17 -12.19
C VAL A 206 -2.47 -25.27 -11.11
N ILE A 207 -3.48 -24.49 -11.48
CA ILE A 207 -4.26 -23.69 -10.53
C ILE A 207 -5.09 -24.71 -9.75
N PRO A 208 -4.81 -24.98 -8.46
CA PRO A 208 -5.63 -25.89 -7.69
C PRO A 208 -7.06 -25.35 -7.67
N ALA A 209 -8.05 -26.25 -7.84
CA ALA A 209 -9.46 -25.89 -7.86
C ALA A 209 -9.78 -25.09 -6.59
N SER A 210 -9.93 -23.77 -6.71
CA SER A 210 -10.12 -22.91 -5.55
C SER A 210 -11.43 -23.29 -4.89
N HIS A 211 -11.39 -23.64 -3.60
CA HIS A 211 -12.60 -23.82 -2.82
C HIS A 211 -13.41 -22.53 -2.92
N GLN A 212 -14.54 -22.59 -3.63
CA GLN A 212 -15.39 -21.42 -3.75
C GLN A 212 -15.97 -21.18 -2.36
N LEU A 213 -15.52 -20.12 -1.69
CA LEU A 213 -16.12 -19.65 -0.45
C LEU A 213 -17.61 -19.46 -0.70
N ASN A 214 -18.41 -20.43 -0.25
CA ASN A 214 -19.88 -20.46 -0.38
C ASN A 214 -20.54 -19.46 0.58
N MET A 215 -19.84 -18.36 0.90
CA MET A 215 -20.32 -17.28 1.73
C MET A 215 -21.05 -16.27 0.85
N SER A 216 -22.38 -16.28 0.92
CA SER A 216 -23.22 -15.29 0.26
C SER A 216 -22.80 -13.87 0.65
N TRP A 217 -22.83 -12.96 -0.32
CA TRP A 217 -22.56 -11.52 -0.11
C TRP A 217 -23.40 -10.92 1.04
N ARG A 218 -24.60 -11.47 1.28
CA ARG A 218 -25.48 -11.08 2.38
C ARG A 218 -24.83 -11.36 3.75
N VAL A 219 -24.20 -12.53 3.92
CA VAL A 219 -23.50 -12.92 5.15
C VAL A 219 -22.27 -12.02 5.35
N GLY A 220 -21.50 -11.78 4.29
CA GLY A 220 -20.36 -10.85 4.33
C GLY A 220 -20.77 -9.45 4.77
N LEU A 221 -21.85 -8.92 4.19
CA LEU A 221 -22.42 -7.63 4.57
C LEU A 221 -22.94 -7.62 6.02
N SER A 222 -23.63 -8.67 6.47
CA SER A 222 -24.09 -8.80 7.87
C SER A 222 -22.93 -8.79 8.86
N ILE A 223 -21.80 -9.43 8.55
CA ILE A 223 -20.58 -9.39 9.38
C ILE A 223 -20.02 -7.96 9.45
N ILE A 224 -19.96 -7.25 8.32
CA ILE A 224 -19.48 -5.84 8.28
C ILE A 224 -20.41 -4.94 9.10
N VAL A 225 -21.74 -5.07 8.93
CA VAL A 225 -22.72 -4.26 9.68
C VAL A 225 -22.64 -4.56 11.18
N LEU A 226 -22.56 -5.84 11.57
CA LEU A 226 -22.41 -6.24 12.98
C LEU A 226 -21.11 -5.67 13.57
N PHE A 227 -20.00 -5.74 12.84
CA PHE A 227 -18.74 -5.14 13.23
C PHE A 227 -18.85 -3.62 13.43
N LEU A 228 -19.48 -2.90 12.49
CA LEU A 228 -19.69 -1.45 12.61
C LEU A 228 -20.57 -1.10 13.81
N VAL A 229 -21.62 -1.87 14.09
CA VAL A 229 -22.46 -1.71 15.30
C VAL A 229 -21.63 -1.94 16.56
N THR A 230 -20.85 -3.03 16.63
CA THR A 230 -19.95 -3.31 17.76
C THR A 230 -18.92 -2.19 17.96
N PHE A 231 -18.34 -1.68 16.87
CA PHE A 231 -17.39 -0.57 16.90
C PHE A 231 -18.03 0.72 17.44
N VAL A 232 -19.19 1.11 16.92
CA VAL A 232 -19.93 2.28 17.42
C VAL A 232 -20.24 2.12 18.92
N VAL A 233 -20.71 0.94 19.35
CA VAL A 233 -21.00 0.66 20.77
C VAL A 233 -19.74 0.78 21.63
N VAL A 234 -18.62 0.17 21.25
CA VAL A 234 -17.36 0.24 22.02
C VAL A 234 -16.84 1.68 22.12
N ILE A 235 -16.91 2.45 21.03
CA ILE A 235 -16.46 3.85 21.00
C ILE A 235 -17.39 4.76 21.83
N VAL A 236 -18.71 4.56 21.77
CA VAL A 236 -19.68 5.31 22.59
C VAL A 236 -19.52 4.98 24.08
N LEU A 237 -19.32 3.71 24.44
CA LEU A 237 -19.06 3.30 25.83
C LEU A 237 -17.71 3.83 26.36
N ARG A 238 -16.70 3.99 25.49
CA ARG A 238 -15.42 4.64 25.81
C ARG A 238 -15.59 6.15 26.04
N GLY A 239 -16.51 6.80 25.33
CA GLY A 239 -16.74 8.25 25.39
C GLY A 239 -17.73 8.72 26.46
N THR A 240 -18.66 7.86 26.88
CA THR A 240 -19.69 8.19 27.88
C THR A 240 -19.23 7.87 29.31
N ASP A 241 -19.72 8.63 30.29
CA ASP A 241 -19.45 8.41 31.72
C ASP A 241 -20.25 7.20 32.23
N THR A 242 -19.78 6.01 31.91
CA THR A 242 -20.36 4.72 32.30
C THR A 242 -19.41 3.94 33.21
N LEU A 243 -19.95 3.01 34.00
CA LEU A 243 -19.16 2.04 34.80
C LEU A 243 -18.10 1.29 33.95
N ALA A 244 -18.34 1.10 32.65
CA ALA A 244 -17.36 0.52 31.74
C ALA A 244 -16.11 1.40 31.57
N ARG A 245 -16.26 2.73 31.55
CA ARG A 245 -15.15 3.69 31.43
C ARG A 245 -14.27 3.73 32.68
N GLU A 246 -14.80 3.42 33.87
CA GLU A 246 -13.99 3.30 35.09
C GLU A 246 -13.01 2.12 35.04
N SER A 247 -13.34 1.07 34.27
CA SER A 247 -12.44 -0.06 34.07
C SER A 247 -11.28 0.29 33.14
N LEU A 248 -10.08 0.39 33.69
CA LEU A 248 -8.84 0.53 32.92
C LEU A 248 -8.67 -0.58 31.87
N ALA A 249 -9.07 -1.81 32.20
CA ALA A 249 -9.02 -2.95 31.29
C ALA A 249 -9.91 -2.72 30.04
N PHE A 250 -11.11 -2.14 30.23
CA PHE A 250 -11.98 -1.75 29.12
C PHE A 250 -11.41 -0.56 28.34
N ARG A 251 -10.90 0.48 29.00
CA ARG A 251 -10.24 1.62 28.32
C ARG A 251 -9.08 1.16 27.43
N PHE A 252 -8.23 0.26 27.94
CA PHE A 252 -7.14 -0.33 27.18
C PHE A 252 -7.64 -1.19 26.01
N PHE A 253 -8.60 -2.10 26.24
CA PHE A 253 -9.21 -2.89 25.17
C PHE A 253 -9.82 -2.01 24.07
N ALA A 254 -10.57 -0.97 24.44
CA ALA A 254 -11.20 -0.05 23.50
C ALA A 254 -10.16 0.77 22.71
N ASN A 255 -9.05 1.18 23.33
CA ASN A 255 -7.91 1.80 22.64
C ASN A 255 -7.29 0.84 21.62
N MET A 256 -7.08 -0.43 21.97
CA MET A 256 -6.53 -1.45 21.05
C MET A 256 -7.51 -1.82 19.93
N TYR A 257 -8.81 -1.89 20.22
CA TYR A 257 -9.90 -2.14 19.27
C TYR A 257 -10.07 -1.00 18.27
N LEU A 258 -9.97 0.25 18.74
CA LEU A 258 -9.88 1.43 17.89
C LEU A 258 -8.63 1.33 16.99
N ALA A 259 -7.45 1.14 17.58
CA ALA A 259 -6.19 1.03 16.85
C ALA A 259 -6.23 -0.07 15.77
N GLY A 260 -6.73 -1.27 16.09
CA GLY A 260 -6.88 -2.38 15.15
C GLY A 260 -7.93 -2.14 14.05
N THR A 261 -8.89 -1.24 14.28
CA THR A 261 -9.86 -0.82 13.26
C THR A 261 -9.28 0.22 12.30
N ILE A 262 -8.52 1.18 12.83
CA ILE A 262 -7.96 2.30 12.05
C ILE A 262 -6.53 2.03 11.55
N ILE A 263 -6.18 0.78 11.25
CA ILE A 263 -4.83 0.42 10.87
C ILE A 263 -4.65 0.20 9.37
N PHE A 264 -3.63 0.84 8.81
CA PHE A 264 -3.22 0.79 7.41
C PHE A 264 -1.70 0.96 7.35
N GLY A 265 -1.03 0.34 6.37
CA GLY A 265 0.42 0.46 6.20
C GLY A 265 1.31 -0.35 7.18
N GLY A 266 0.72 -1.11 8.12
CA GLY A 266 1.46 -2.06 8.97
C GLY A 266 1.95 -1.50 10.32
N GLY A 267 2.84 -2.24 10.97
CA GLY A 267 3.39 -1.93 12.31
C GLY A 267 3.85 -0.49 12.49
N PRO A 268 4.79 0.02 11.66
CA PRO A 268 5.37 1.36 11.80
C PRO A 268 4.38 2.53 11.94
N VAL A 269 3.21 2.46 11.29
CA VAL A 269 2.22 3.55 11.31
C VAL A 269 1.44 3.60 12.63
N VAL A 270 1.20 2.44 13.26
CA VAL A 270 0.40 2.38 14.50
C VAL A 270 1.23 2.61 15.77
N ILE A 271 2.54 2.40 15.75
CA ILE A 271 3.38 2.57 16.95
C ILE A 271 3.21 3.95 17.61
N PRO A 272 3.23 5.10 16.90
CA PRO A 272 2.96 6.40 17.52
C PRO A 272 1.58 6.49 18.19
N LEU A 273 0.55 5.85 17.61
CA LEU A 273 -0.79 5.80 18.20
C LEU A 273 -0.83 4.98 19.48
N LEU A 274 -0.21 3.80 19.47
CA LEU A 274 -0.15 2.94 20.66
C LEU A 274 0.57 3.68 21.80
N ARG A 275 1.57 4.50 21.48
CA ARG A 275 2.24 5.38 22.45
C ARG A 275 1.29 6.42 23.04
N GLU A 276 0.54 7.13 22.21
CA GLU A 276 -0.47 8.08 22.68
C GLU A 276 -1.50 7.40 23.61
N TYR A 277 -1.94 6.19 23.24
CA TYR A 277 -2.97 5.43 23.96
C TYR A 277 -2.54 4.75 25.27
N VAL A 278 -1.24 4.72 25.60
CA VAL A 278 -0.74 4.05 26.83
C VAL A 278 0.30 4.86 27.59
N VAL A 279 1.12 5.67 26.91
CA VAL A 279 2.19 6.48 27.52
C VAL A 279 1.69 7.88 27.87
N ALA A 280 0.91 8.54 26.99
CA ALA A 280 0.34 9.85 27.32
C ALA A 280 -0.75 9.75 28.42
N GLU A 281 -1.40 8.59 28.52
CA GLU A 281 -2.31 8.20 29.60
C GLU A 281 -1.58 7.75 30.89
N ASN A 282 -0.23 7.76 30.90
CA ASN A 282 0.64 7.35 32.01
C ASN A 282 0.51 5.90 32.49
N TRP A 283 -0.03 4.98 31.68
CA TRP A 283 -0.14 3.55 32.04
C TRP A 283 1.17 2.78 31.84
N VAL A 284 2.02 3.24 30.92
CA VAL A 284 3.32 2.64 30.56
C VAL A 284 4.39 3.73 30.47
N LEU A 285 5.57 3.48 31.02
CA LEU A 285 6.68 4.42 30.96
C LEU A 285 7.19 4.61 29.51
N PRO A 286 7.58 5.84 29.09
CA PRO A 286 8.13 6.08 27.75
C PRO A 286 9.33 5.16 27.41
N ARG A 287 10.18 4.92 28.42
CA ARG A 287 11.31 4.00 28.35
C ARG A 287 10.87 2.57 28.00
N ASP A 288 9.92 2.00 28.74
CA ASP A 288 9.46 0.62 28.55
C ASP A 288 8.80 0.44 27.19
N PHE A 289 8.06 1.46 26.76
CA PHE A 289 7.51 1.51 25.42
C PHE A 289 8.61 1.41 24.35
N LEU A 290 9.70 2.18 24.47
CA LEU A 290 10.80 2.19 23.51
C LEU A 290 11.65 0.90 23.53
N ILE A 291 11.86 0.29 24.71
CA ILE A 291 12.54 -1.01 24.84
C ILE A 291 11.75 -2.09 24.09
N GLY A 292 10.45 -2.20 24.38
CA GLY A 292 9.58 -3.18 23.73
C GLY A 292 9.43 -2.91 22.24
N LEU A 293 9.38 -1.64 21.82
CA LEU A 293 9.34 -1.25 20.42
C LEU A 293 10.60 -1.74 19.68
N ALA A 294 11.80 -1.46 20.21
CA ALA A 294 13.05 -1.86 19.59
C ALA A 294 13.12 -3.39 19.45
N ILE A 295 12.91 -4.13 20.54
CA ILE A 295 13.00 -5.59 20.55
C ILE A 295 11.94 -6.23 19.63
N GLN A 296 10.71 -5.69 19.58
CA GLN A 296 9.65 -6.20 18.72
C GLN A 296 9.99 -6.22 17.23
N GLN A 297 10.79 -5.26 16.74
CA GLN A 297 11.17 -5.22 15.32
C GLN A 297 12.08 -6.39 14.91
N SER A 298 12.65 -7.10 15.89
CA SER A 298 13.47 -8.30 15.69
C SER A 298 12.68 -9.60 15.86
N PHE A 299 11.43 -9.55 16.34
CA PHE A 299 10.66 -10.74 16.67
C PHE A 299 9.88 -11.28 15.45
N PRO A 300 9.80 -12.60 15.27
CA PRO A 300 9.02 -13.19 14.19
C PRO A 300 7.51 -13.02 14.44
N GLY A 301 6.77 -12.77 13.36
CA GLY A 301 5.32 -12.67 13.38
C GLY A 301 4.81 -11.25 13.11
N PRO A 302 3.56 -10.94 13.47
CA PRO A 302 2.99 -9.60 13.30
C PRO A 302 3.52 -8.61 14.35
N ASN A 303 3.98 -7.44 13.90
CA ASN A 303 4.41 -6.34 14.77
C ASN A 303 3.31 -5.88 15.76
N PHE A 304 2.04 -6.21 15.51
CA PHE A 304 0.91 -5.94 16.41
C PHE A 304 0.91 -6.80 17.69
N ASN A 305 1.74 -7.84 17.78
CA ASN A 305 2.02 -8.56 19.03
C ASN A 305 2.59 -7.64 20.13
N PHE A 306 3.04 -6.43 19.77
CA PHE A 306 3.38 -5.38 20.73
C PHE A 306 2.20 -4.97 21.62
N ALA A 307 0.95 -5.09 21.15
CA ALA A 307 -0.23 -4.87 21.99
C ALA A 307 -0.33 -5.86 23.17
N VAL A 308 0.22 -7.07 23.02
CA VAL A 308 0.31 -8.08 24.09
C VAL A 308 1.29 -7.63 25.17
N TYR A 309 2.45 -7.11 24.75
CA TYR A 309 3.45 -6.52 25.64
C TYR A 309 2.91 -5.30 26.39
N LEU A 310 2.30 -4.36 25.66
CA LEU A 310 1.69 -3.18 26.26
C LEU A 310 0.57 -3.57 27.23
N GLY A 311 -0.31 -4.51 26.85
CA GLY A 311 -1.38 -4.97 27.74
C GLY A 311 -0.88 -5.63 29.01
N ALA A 312 0.18 -6.43 28.92
CA ALA A 312 0.83 -7.02 30.09
C ALA A 312 1.49 -5.96 30.99
N LEU A 313 2.14 -4.92 30.43
CA LEU A 313 2.68 -3.81 31.21
C LEU A 313 1.58 -2.96 31.87
N VAL A 314 0.53 -2.57 31.13
CA VAL A 314 -0.62 -1.84 31.68
C VAL A 314 -1.23 -2.62 32.86
N ALA A 315 -1.37 -3.93 32.72
CA ALA A 315 -1.85 -4.81 33.78
C ALA A 315 -0.93 -4.83 35.01
N ARG A 316 0.38 -5.07 34.82
CA ARG A 316 1.40 -5.09 35.89
C ARG A 316 1.44 -3.78 36.66
N ASN A 317 1.48 -2.65 35.94
CA ASN A 317 1.64 -1.31 36.52
C ASN A 317 0.40 -0.83 37.28
N ASN A 318 -0.78 -1.34 36.94
CA ASN A 318 -2.06 -0.88 37.48
C ASN A 318 -2.84 -1.98 38.23
N GLY A 319 -2.14 -3.01 38.71
CA GLY A 319 -2.68 -3.95 39.71
C GLY A 319 -3.67 -5.00 39.20
N PHE A 320 -3.71 -5.34 37.90
CA PHE A 320 -4.53 -6.44 37.38
C PHE A 320 -3.71 -7.53 36.68
N HIS A 321 -4.34 -8.69 36.44
CA HIS A 321 -3.59 -9.89 36.04
C HIS A 321 -2.92 -9.74 34.66
N PRO A 322 -1.59 -9.99 34.51
CA PRO A 322 -0.86 -9.70 33.28
C PRO A 322 -1.39 -10.44 32.05
N VAL A 323 -1.81 -11.70 32.23
CA VAL A 323 -2.39 -12.51 31.14
C VAL A 323 -3.71 -11.92 30.65
N LEU A 324 -4.51 -11.27 31.53
CA LEU A 324 -5.74 -10.61 31.11
C LEU A 324 -5.42 -9.41 30.20
N GLY A 325 -4.48 -8.56 30.61
CA GLY A 325 -4.02 -7.44 29.77
C GLY A 325 -3.45 -7.89 28.43
N ALA A 326 -2.64 -8.96 28.45
CA ALA A 326 -2.10 -9.60 27.24
C ALA A 326 -3.19 -10.08 26.27
N ILE A 327 -4.22 -10.78 26.78
CA ILE A 327 -5.37 -11.26 26.00
C ILE A 327 -6.17 -10.08 25.44
N LEU A 328 -6.47 -9.07 26.27
CA LEU A 328 -7.20 -7.87 25.84
C LEU A 328 -6.45 -7.10 24.75
N GLY A 329 -5.11 -7.04 24.84
CA GLY A 329 -4.26 -6.42 23.82
C GLY A 329 -4.29 -7.19 22.50
N PHE A 330 -4.13 -8.52 22.56
CA PHE A 330 -4.18 -9.40 21.40
C PHE A 330 -5.55 -9.35 20.71
N VAL A 331 -6.63 -9.60 21.45
CA VAL A 331 -8.00 -9.62 20.90
C VAL A 331 -8.39 -8.23 20.40
N GLY A 332 -8.08 -7.17 21.16
CA GLY A 332 -8.37 -5.79 20.77
C GLY A 332 -7.75 -5.43 19.42
N ILE A 333 -6.44 -5.65 19.23
CA ILE A 333 -5.76 -5.22 18.00
C ILE A 333 -6.05 -6.13 16.78
N PHE A 334 -6.25 -7.44 16.98
CA PHE A 334 -6.42 -8.39 15.86
C PHE A 334 -7.88 -8.62 15.47
N ALA A 335 -8.84 -8.63 16.40
CA ALA A 335 -10.22 -8.98 16.09
C ALA A 335 -10.86 -8.07 15.02
N PRO A 336 -10.71 -6.72 15.03
CA PRO A 336 -11.27 -5.86 13.99
C PRO A 336 -10.82 -6.26 12.58
N GLY A 337 -9.52 -6.46 12.40
CA GLY A 337 -8.94 -6.86 11.12
C GLY A 337 -9.40 -8.25 10.65
N LEU A 338 -9.43 -9.23 11.55
CA LEU A 338 -9.85 -10.60 11.20
C LEU A 338 -11.35 -10.67 10.83
N VAL A 339 -12.20 -9.93 11.55
CA VAL A 339 -13.65 -9.82 11.28
C VAL A 339 -13.91 -9.06 9.98
N MET A 340 -13.21 -7.95 9.73
CA MET A 340 -13.34 -7.19 8.48
C MET A 340 -12.84 -7.98 7.27
N VAL A 341 -11.73 -8.73 7.39
CA VAL A 341 -11.28 -9.64 6.31
C VAL A 341 -12.35 -10.70 6.00
N HIS A 342 -12.99 -11.26 7.03
CA HIS A 342 -14.12 -12.19 6.84
C HIS A 342 -15.29 -11.54 6.12
N GLY A 343 -15.83 -10.44 6.65
CA GLY A 343 -16.97 -9.77 6.05
C GLY A 343 -16.72 -9.32 4.61
N THR A 344 -15.53 -8.76 4.35
CA THR A 344 -15.15 -8.32 3.00
C THR A 344 -15.01 -9.46 2.00
N MET A 345 -14.59 -10.68 2.39
CA MET A 345 -14.50 -11.80 1.46
C MET A 345 -15.84 -12.20 0.83
N GLY A 346 -16.94 -12.16 1.59
CA GLY A 346 -18.28 -12.45 1.05
C GLY A 346 -18.71 -11.43 -0.02
N VAL A 347 -18.26 -10.18 0.11
CA VAL A 347 -18.49 -9.12 -0.89
C VAL A 347 -17.48 -9.22 -2.04
N TRP A 348 -16.23 -9.62 -1.77
CA TRP A 348 -15.11 -9.66 -2.70
C TRP A 348 -15.40 -10.46 -3.98
N GLY A 349 -16.07 -11.61 -3.84
CA GLY A 349 -16.47 -12.45 -4.97
C GLY A 349 -17.30 -11.70 -6.02
N ALA A 350 -18.22 -10.84 -5.58
CA ALA A 350 -19.08 -10.04 -6.47
C ALA A 350 -18.35 -8.83 -7.08
N VAL A 351 -17.47 -8.17 -6.32
CA VAL A 351 -16.90 -6.88 -6.74
C VAL A 351 -15.55 -6.98 -7.47
N ARG A 352 -14.76 -8.04 -7.24
CA ARG A 352 -13.38 -8.19 -7.78
C ARG A 352 -13.26 -8.16 -9.31
N GLY A 353 -14.33 -8.46 -10.02
CA GLY A 353 -14.37 -8.43 -11.49
C GLY A 353 -14.34 -7.02 -12.08
N SER A 354 -14.93 -6.05 -11.36
CA SER A 354 -15.18 -4.69 -11.86
C SER A 354 -13.89 -3.93 -12.21
N PRO A 355 -13.79 -3.32 -13.41
CA PRO A 355 -12.70 -2.41 -13.76
C PRO A 355 -12.54 -1.25 -12.77
N GLY A 356 -13.65 -0.71 -12.26
CA GLY A 356 -13.63 0.37 -11.28
C GLY A 356 -13.00 -0.04 -9.96
N VAL A 357 -13.32 -1.23 -9.45
CA VAL A 357 -12.72 -1.74 -8.20
C VAL A 357 -11.21 -1.93 -8.37
N LYS A 358 -10.76 -2.44 -9.52
CA LYS A 358 -9.33 -2.57 -9.84
C LYS A 358 -8.61 -1.20 -9.90
N SER A 359 -9.23 -0.20 -10.55
CA SER A 359 -8.71 1.17 -10.61
C SER A 359 -8.64 1.84 -9.24
N PHE A 360 -9.72 1.76 -8.46
CA PHE A 360 -9.77 2.26 -7.07
C PHE A 360 -8.65 1.66 -6.21
N LEU A 361 -8.49 0.34 -6.24
CA LEU A 361 -7.45 -0.35 -5.48
C LEU A 361 -6.04 0.02 -5.93
N LYS A 362 -5.82 0.28 -7.24
CA LYS A 362 -4.54 0.78 -7.74
C LYS A 362 -4.18 2.15 -7.14
N GLY A 363 -5.14 3.07 -7.09
CA GLY A 363 -4.95 4.39 -6.46
C GLY A 363 -4.75 4.31 -4.94
N LEU A 364 -5.57 3.52 -4.26
CA LEU A 364 -5.49 3.28 -2.82
C LEU A 364 -4.14 2.65 -2.42
N ASN A 365 -3.68 1.64 -3.16
CA ASN A 365 -2.40 1.00 -2.92
C ASN A 365 -1.24 1.97 -3.14
N ALA A 366 -1.25 2.78 -4.21
CA ALA A 366 -0.21 3.78 -4.45
C ALA A 366 -0.08 4.77 -3.27
N VAL A 367 -1.21 5.29 -2.75
CA VAL A 367 -1.19 6.13 -1.54
C VAL A 367 -0.67 5.36 -0.32
N ALA A 368 -1.09 4.10 -0.13
CA ALA A 368 -0.62 3.28 0.99
C ALA A 368 0.91 3.07 0.97
N VAL A 369 1.54 2.94 -0.20
CA VAL A 369 3.01 2.90 -0.31
C VAL A 369 3.62 4.25 0.08
N GLY A 370 3.03 5.36 -0.37
CA GLY A 370 3.44 6.71 0.05
C GLY A 370 3.49 6.87 1.57
N LEU A 371 2.48 6.34 2.27
CA LEU A 371 2.41 6.36 3.74
C LEU A 371 3.50 5.55 4.44
N ILE A 372 4.19 4.62 3.77
CA ILE A 372 5.33 3.92 4.36
C ILE A 372 6.52 4.88 4.56
N TYR A 373 6.75 5.84 3.65
CA TYR A 373 7.77 6.88 3.84
C TYR A 373 7.46 7.79 5.02
N THR A 374 6.18 8.10 5.24
CA THR A 374 5.71 8.78 6.47
C THR A 374 6.06 7.96 7.72
N ALA A 375 5.89 6.64 7.66
CA ALA A 375 6.19 5.75 8.78
C ALA A 375 7.69 5.63 9.06
N VAL A 376 8.53 5.54 8.02
CA VAL A 376 9.99 5.62 8.09
C VAL A 376 10.42 6.88 8.84
N TYR A 377 9.92 8.05 8.43
CA TYR A 377 10.24 9.32 9.07
C TYR A 377 9.80 9.35 10.54
N ARG A 378 8.59 8.86 10.85
CA ARG A 378 8.07 8.84 12.24
C ARG A 378 8.90 7.93 13.15
N ILE A 379 9.36 6.76 12.69
CA ILE A 379 10.28 5.91 13.47
C ILE A 379 11.65 6.58 13.59
N TRP A 380 12.17 7.16 12.50
CA TRP A 380 13.46 7.84 12.50
C TRP A 380 13.56 8.94 13.58
N GLN A 381 12.47 9.71 13.77
CA GLN A 381 12.39 10.79 14.77
C GLN A 381 12.36 10.31 16.24
N ILE A 382 12.14 9.02 16.51
CA ILE A 382 12.09 8.44 17.87
C ILE A 382 13.09 7.30 18.09
N GLY A 383 13.90 6.97 17.07
CA GLY A 383 14.69 5.75 17.03
C GLY A 383 15.94 5.76 17.92
N TYR A 384 16.52 6.94 18.21
CA TYR A 384 17.68 7.04 19.09
C TYR A 384 17.23 7.04 20.57
N ILE A 385 17.74 6.09 21.35
CA ILE A 385 17.40 5.92 22.77
C ILE A 385 18.67 6.09 23.60
N ALA A 386 18.70 7.09 24.48
CA ALA A 386 19.80 7.34 25.41
C ALA A 386 19.26 7.70 26.81
N GLN A 387 20.12 7.63 27.83
CA GLN A 387 19.74 7.89 29.23
C GLN A 387 19.07 9.27 29.43
N GLY A 388 19.55 10.31 28.73
CA GLY A 388 18.95 11.66 28.77
C GLY A 388 17.70 11.85 27.91
N PHE A 389 17.39 10.92 26.99
CA PHE A 389 16.28 11.03 26.04
C PHE A 389 15.27 9.89 26.25
N GLN A 390 14.62 9.85 27.43
CA GLN A 390 13.62 8.82 27.75
C GLN A 390 12.41 8.81 26.78
N GLN A 391 12.16 9.92 26.08
CA GLN A 391 11.10 9.99 25.07
C GLN A 391 11.54 9.46 23.69
N GLY A 392 12.82 9.14 23.48
CA GLY A 392 13.40 8.87 22.17
C GLY A 392 13.66 10.18 21.41
N THR A 393 14.65 10.17 20.53
CA THR A 393 15.00 11.32 19.68
C THR A 393 15.39 10.87 18.27
N SER A 394 15.67 11.83 17.39
CA SER A 394 15.99 11.57 15.99
C SER A 394 17.31 10.83 15.85
N LEU A 395 17.33 9.79 15.01
CA LEU A 395 18.57 9.12 14.59
C LEU A 395 19.53 10.08 13.85
N ALA A 396 19.07 11.23 13.37
CA ALA A 396 19.91 12.26 12.76
C ALA A 396 20.77 13.06 13.76
N VAL A 397 20.54 12.94 15.07
CA VAL A 397 21.33 13.67 16.10
C VAL A 397 22.80 13.24 16.07
N GLU A 398 23.07 11.97 15.80
CA GLU A 398 24.41 11.38 15.79
C GLU A 398 24.68 10.74 14.42
N PRO A 399 25.71 11.18 13.67
CA PRO A 399 25.98 10.67 12.32
C PRO A 399 26.15 9.14 12.25
N TRP A 400 26.60 8.50 13.34
CA TRP A 400 26.75 7.06 13.42
C TRP A 400 25.47 6.28 13.08
N TRP A 401 24.31 6.71 13.61
CA TRP A 401 23.04 6.00 13.35
C TRP A 401 22.59 6.14 11.90
N VAL A 402 22.97 7.24 11.23
CA VAL A 402 22.79 7.42 9.78
C VAL A 402 23.59 6.37 9.01
N VAL A 403 24.84 6.13 9.41
CA VAL A 403 25.69 5.09 8.80
C VAL A 403 25.09 3.70 9.03
N VAL A 404 24.67 3.35 10.26
CA VAL A 404 24.02 2.04 10.54
C VAL A 404 22.77 1.82 9.67
N THR A 405 21.94 2.87 9.52
CA THR A 405 20.74 2.83 8.67
C THR A 405 21.10 2.63 7.20
N ALA A 406 22.07 3.39 6.70
CA ALA A 406 22.54 3.31 5.32
C ALA A 406 23.18 1.95 5.02
N THR A 407 24.01 1.41 5.91
CA THR A 407 24.61 0.07 5.80
C THR A 407 23.54 -1.01 5.70
N SER A 408 22.46 -0.91 6.48
CA SER A 408 21.36 -1.88 6.45
C SER A 408 20.54 -1.80 5.16
N TYR A 409 20.28 -0.59 4.66
CA TYR A 409 19.63 -0.37 3.36
C TYR A 409 20.49 -0.88 2.18
N VAL A 410 21.76 -0.46 2.11
CA VAL A 410 22.69 -0.83 1.03
C VAL A 410 22.99 -2.34 1.05
N GLY A 411 23.22 -2.89 2.24
CA GLY A 411 23.40 -4.33 2.45
C GLY A 411 22.22 -5.15 1.93
N GLY A 412 20.99 -4.75 2.27
CA GLY A 412 19.80 -5.45 1.80
C GLY A 412 19.48 -5.24 0.31
N TYR A 413 19.71 -4.05 -0.24
CA TYR A 413 19.41 -3.76 -1.65
C TYR A 413 20.43 -4.38 -2.62
N TRP A 414 21.73 -4.23 -2.35
CA TRP A 414 22.79 -4.60 -3.29
C TRP A 414 23.52 -5.90 -2.94
N PHE A 415 23.61 -6.26 -1.65
CA PHE A 415 24.35 -7.43 -1.17
C PHE A 415 23.43 -8.58 -0.74
N GLY A 416 22.11 -8.45 -0.92
CA GLY A 416 21.14 -9.49 -0.54
C GLY A 416 21.12 -9.81 0.96
N MET A 417 21.52 -8.87 1.81
CA MET A 417 21.58 -9.09 3.25
C MET A 417 20.18 -9.33 3.84
N ASN A 418 20.00 -10.50 4.45
CA ASN A 418 18.73 -10.86 5.08
C ASN A 418 18.39 -9.91 6.26
N PRO A 419 17.12 -9.58 6.52
CA PRO A 419 16.74 -8.68 7.61
C PRO A 419 17.32 -9.04 8.99
N PRO A 420 17.37 -10.32 9.43
CA PRO A 420 17.97 -10.66 10.72
C PRO A 420 19.49 -10.38 10.78
N THR A 421 20.23 -10.55 9.68
CA THR A 421 21.67 -10.26 9.68
C THR A 421 21.96 -8.76 9.68
N ALA A 422 21.13 -7.95 9.01
CA ALA A 422 21.18 -6.49 9.10
C ALA A 422 20.86 -5.98 10.52
N ILE A 423 19.85 -6.55 11.18
CA ILE A 423 19.51 -6.24 12.58
C ILE A 423 20.67 -6.57 13.53
N LEU A 424 21.25 -7.77 13.43
CA LEU A 424 22.39 -8.18 14.26
C LEU A 424 23.62 -7.29 14.02
N LEU A 425 23.89 -6.93 12.77
CA LEU A 425 24.96 -6.00 12.41
C LEU A 425 24.71 -4.61 13.02
N GLY A 426 23.47 -4.12 13.01
CA GLY A 426 23.07 -2.90 13.70
C GLY A 426 23.32 -2.93 15.21
N CYS A 427 22.96 -4.03 15.88
CA CYS A 427 23.25 -4.25 17.31
C CYS A 427 24.76 -4.19 17.59
N VAL A 428 25.57 -4.87 16.76
CA VAL A 428 27.05 -4.87 16.88
C VAL A 428 27.63 -3.48 16.66
N MET A 429 27.17 -2.74 15.63
CA MET A 429 27.59 -1.35 15.41
C MET A 429 27.18 -0.42 16.55
N GLY A 430 26.04 -0.66 17.20
CA GLY A 430 25.64 0.07 18.41
C GLY A 430 26.59 -0.18 19.58
N LEU A 431 26.99 -1.43 19.83
CA LEU A 431 27.98 -1.78 20.86
C LEU A 431 29.37 -1.21 20.55
N ILE A 432 29.79 -1.19 19.28
CA ILE A 432 31.05 -0.58 18.84
C ILE A 432 31.03 0.92 19.14
N TRP A 433 29.96 1.64 18.80
CA TRP A 433 29.81 3.07 19.12
C TRP A 433 29.88 3.32 20.62
N TYR A 434 29.22 2.49 21.43
CA TYR A 434 29.33 2.59 22.89
C TYR A 434 30.79 2.48 23.35
N GLY A 435 31.52 1.46 22.90
CA GLY A 435 32.94 1.28 23.26
C GLY A 435 33.89 2.36 22.74
N ILE A 436 33.48 3.16 21.75
CA ILE A 436 34.25 4.32 21.25
C ILE A 436 33.92 5.58 22.07
N VAL A 437 32.67 5.77 22.48
CA VAL A 437 32.17 7.00 23.14
C VAL A 437 32.22 6.90 24.68
N SER A 438 32.31 5.69 25.24
CA SER A 438 32.42 5.47 26.69
C SER A 438 33.86 5.38 27.22
N ASN A 439 34.86 5.53 26.34
CA ASN A 439 36.29 5.62 26.65
C ASN A 439 36.78 7.05 26.41
#